data_AF-A0A929XXL0-F1
#
_entry.id   AF-A0A929XXL0-F1
#
_cell.length_a   1.000
_cell.length_b   1.000
_cell.length_c   1.000
_cell.angle_alpha   90.00
_cell.angle_beta   90.00
_cell.angle_gamma   90.00
#
_symmetry.space_group_name_H-M   'P 1'
#
loop_
_entity.id
_entity.type
_entity.pdbx_description
1 polymer ?
#
loop_
_entity_poly.entity_id
_entity_poly.type
_entity_poly.pdbx_seq_one_letter_code
_entity_poly.pdbx_strand_id
1 'polypeptide(L)' 'RQVMAKLGNIDAANKLVDVIAPQLSKRNSGHLRVERTRIRRGDAAEMATIEFVDEIKHESEDK' A
#
# COMPACT_ATOMS: atom_id res chain seq x y z
N ARG A 1 15.20 1.43 11.52
CA ARG A 1 16.09 1.69 10.35
C ARG A 1 16.01 0.65 9.22
N GLN A 2 15.56 -0.60 9.45
CA GLN A 2 15.45 -1.61 8.37
C GLN A 2 14.50 -1.19 7.23
N VAL A 3 13.39 -0.52 7.55
CA VAL A 3 12.39 -0.02 6.59
C VAL A 3 13.00 0.98 5.61
N MET A 4 13.74 1.96 6.10
CA MET A 4 14.45 2.96 5.29
C MET A 4 15.48 2.33 4.33
N ALA A 5 16.21 1.31 4.80
CA ALA A 5 17.19 0.61 3.97
C ALA A 5 16.53 -0.19 2.82
N LYS A 6 15.30 -0.70 3.02
CA LYS A 6 14.56 -1.43 1.99
C LYS A 6 13.84 -0.53 0.99
N LEU A 7 13.28 0.59 1.45
CA LEU A 7 12.53 1.52 0.60
C LEU A 7 13.45 2.47 -0.18
N GLY A 8 14.61 2.82 0.37
CA GLY A 8 15.53 3.81 -0.23
C GLY A 8 14.98 5.24 -0.28
N ASN A 9 13.79 5.47 0.24
CA ASN A 9 13.10 6.76 0.27
C ASN A 9 12.69 7.07 1.72
N ILE A 10 13.17 8.20 2.24
CA ILE A 10 12.97 8.62 3.63
C ILE A 10 11.50 9.04 3.86
N ASP A 11 10.93 9.83 2.95
CA ASP A 11 9.55 10.32 3.07
C ASP A 11 8.54 9.18 3.04
N ALA A 12 8.75 8.20 2.14
CA ALA A 12 7.92 7.01 2.07
C ALA A 12 8.05 6.15 3.33
N ALA A 13 9.27 6.03 3.89
CA ALA A 13 9.49 5.26 5.12
C ALA A 13 8.83 5.93 6.34
N ASN A 14 8.92 7.26 6.46
CA ASN A 14 8.25 8.01 7.52
C ASN A 14 6.73 7.88 7.40
N LYS A 15 6.18 8.11 6.20
CA LYS A 15 4.74 7.95 5.94
C LYS A 15 4.23 6.54 6.27
N LEU A 16 5.01 5.51 5.96
CA LEU A 16 4.64 4.13 6.26
C LEU A 16 4.54 3.88 7.77
N VAL A 17 5.49 4.40 8.55
CA VAL A 17 5.55 4.17 10.00
C VAL A 17 4.61 5.08 10.77
N ASP A 18 4.53 6.35 10.40
CA ASP A 18 3.83 7.38 11.18
C ASP A 18 2.34 7.44 10.84
N VAL A 19 1.99 7.27 9.55
CA VAL A 19 0.60 7.44 9.08
C VAL A 19 -0.08 6.09 8.85
N ILE A 20 0.57 5.17 8.11
CA ILE A 20 -0.07 3.93 7.66
C ILE A 20 -0.10 2.87 8.77
N ALA A 21 1.01 2.62 9.45
CA ALA A 21 1.12 1.54 10.43
C ALA A 21 0.10 1.63 11.60
N PRO A 22 -0.19 2.81 12.19
CA PRO A 22 -1.19 2.91 13.26
C PRO A 22 -2.61 2.57 12.79
N GLN A 23 -2.93 2.87 11.53
CA GLN A 23 -4.26 2.64 10.95
C GLN A 23 -4.51 1.16 10.62
N LEU A 24 -3.45 0.36 10.48
CA LEU A 24 -3.53 -1.09 10.19
C LEU A 24 -3.62 -1.97 11.46
N SER A 25 -3.77 -1.37 12.64
CA SER A 25 -3.76 -2.06 13.94
C SER A 25 -4.94 -3.00 14.22
N LYS A 26 -6.02 -2.91 13.43
CA LYS A 26 -7.21 -3.77 13.58
C LYS A 26 -6.96 -5.24 13.23
N ARG A 27 -5.88 -5.54 12.48
CA ARG A 27 -5.57 -6.88 11.98
C ARG A 27 -4.14 -7.27 12.31
N ASN A 28 -3.93 -8.56 12.56
CA ASN A 28 -2.60 -9.13 12.79
C ASN A 28 -1.87 -9.52 11.48
N SER A 29 -2.61 -9.70 10.39
CA SER A 29 -2.08 -10.06 9.07
C SER A 29 -3.08 -9.75 7.94
N GLY A 30 -2.65 -9.89 6.69
CA GLY A 30 -3.53 -9.74 5.52
C GLY A 30 -3.95 -8.30 5.22
N HIS A 31 -3.00 -7.36 5.27
CA HIS A 31 -3.27 -5.94 5.07
C HIS A 31 -3.55 -5.54 3.61
N LEU A 32 -3.31 -6.44 2.65
CA LEU A 32 -3.47 -6.18 1.21
C LEU A 32 -4.50 -7.13 0.60
N ARG A 33 -5.27 -6.60 -0.36
CA ARG A 33 -6.16 -7.34 -1.25
C ARG A 33 -5.66 -7.19 -2.69
N VAL A 34 -5.73 -8.29 -3.45
CA VAL A 34 -5.34 -8.33 -4.86
C VAL A 34 -6.53 -8.84 -5.66
N GLU A 35 -6.96 -8.07 -6.66
CA GLU A 35 -8.05 -8.44 -7.56
C GLU A 35 -7.54 -8.52 -8.99
N ARG A 36 -7.78 -9.65 -9.65
CA ARG A 36 -7.43 -9.85 -11.06
C ARG A 36 -8.35 -9.00 -11.92
N THR A 37 -7.79 -8.24 -12.84
CA THR A 37 -8.56 -7.33 -13.68
C THR A 37 -8.70 -7.86 -15.09
N ARG A 38 -7.72 -7.58 -15.95
CA ARG A 38 -7.75 -7.94 -17.36
C ARG A 38 -6.41 -8.40 -17.86
N ILE A 39 -6.41 -8.96 -19.05
CA ILE A 39 -5.19 -9.22 -19.79
C ILE A 39 -4.73 -7.92 -20.48
N ARG A 40 -3.46 -7.57 -20.34
CA ARG A 40 -2.85 -6.40 -20.99
C ARG A 40 -2.75 -6.65 -22.50
N ARG A 41 -3.20 -5.66 -23.27
CA ARG A 41 -3.14 -5.72 -24.74
C ARG A 41 -1.70 -5.51 -25.19
N GLY A 42 -1.20 -6.43 -26.03
CA GLY A 42 0.13 -6.36 -26.63
C GLY A 42 1.03 -7.52 -26.21
N ASP A 43 1.11 -7.79 -24.91
CA ASP A 43 1.98 -8.82 -24.33
C ASP A 43 1.20 -9.93 -23.59
N ALA A 44 -0.13 -9.85 -23.60
CA ALA A 44 -1.01 -10.81 -22.94
C ALA A 44 -0.71 -11.03 -21.43
N ALA A 45 -0.11 -10.03 -20.76
CA ALA A 45 0.19 -10.14 -19.34
C ALA A 45 -1.10 -10.07 -18.48
N GLU A 46 -1.22 -10.95 -17.48
CA GLU A 46 -2.33 -10.90 -16.51
C GLU A 46 -2.14 -9.71 -15.56
N MET A 47 -3.09 -8.80 -15.51
CA MET A 47 -3.06 -7.62 -14.64
C MET A 47 -3.88 -7.86 -13.38
N ALA A 48 -3.47 -7.20 -12.30
CA ALA A 48 -4.21 -7.15 -11.06
C ALA A 48 -4.11 -5.76 -10.42
N THR A 49 -5.14 -5.38 -9.69
CA THR A 49 -5.14 -4.21 -8.81
C THR A 49 -4.78 -4.68 -7.41
N ILE A 50 -3.95 -3.91 -6.71
CA ILE A 50 -3.57 -4.14 -5.32
C ILE A 50 -3.97 -2.94 -4.46
N GLU A 51 -4.56 -3.21 -3.31
CA GLU A 51 -5.05 -2.18 -2.39
C GLU A 51 -4.97 -2.64 -0.94
N PHE A 52 -5.10 -1.70 0.00
CA PHE A 52 -5.24 -2.02 1.41
C PHE A 52 -6.63 -2.56 1.71
N VAL A 53 -6.72 -3.54 2.61
CA VAL A 53 -8.03 -4.07 3.04
C VAL A 53 -8.76 -3.09 3.94
N ASP A 54 -7.99 -2.34 4.73
CA ASP A 54 -8.50 -1.29 5.61
C ASP A 54 -8.49 0.05 4.88
N GLU A 55 -9.48 0.90 5.18
CA GLU A 55 -9.51 2.28 4.71
C GLU A 55 -8.41 3.07 5.41
N ILE A 56 -7.43 3.54 4.63
CA ILE A 56 -6.36 4.40 5.11
C ILE A 56 -6.70 5.83 4.76
N LYS A 57 -6.83 6.67 5.79
CA LYS A 57 -7.01 8.10 5.62
C LYS A 57 -5.67 8.75 5.33
N HIS A 58 -5.67 9.60 4.31
CA HIS A 58 -4.52 10.41 3.95
C HIS A 58 -4.75 11.84 4.45
N GLU A 59 -3.78 12.43 5.15
CA GLU A 59 -3.87 13.78 5.74
C GLU A 59 -4.08 14.92 4.71
N SER A 60 -4.22 14.62 3.42
CA SER A 60 -4.36 15.62 2.35
C SER A 60 -5.78 15.88 1.86
N GLU A 61 -6.81 15.27 2.47
CA GLU A 61 -8.22 15.43 2.01
C GLU A 61 -9.03 16.48 2.77
N ASP A 62 -8.46 17.17 3.78
CA ASP A 62 -9.14 18.23 4.56
C ASP A 62 -8.71 19.66 4.17
N LYS A 63 -8.40 19.93 2.90
CA LYS A 63 -8.14 21.31 2.41
C LYS A 63 -8.97 21.66 1.19
#